data_AF-A0A3D4UTT6-F1
#
_entry.id   AF-A0A3D4UTT6-F1
#
_cell.length_a   1.000
_cell.length_b   1.000
_cell.length_c   1.000
_cell.angle_alpha   90.00
_cell.angle_beta   90.00
_cell.angle_gamma   90.00
#
_symmetry.space_group_name_H-M   'P 1'
#
loop_
_entity.id
_entity.type
_entity.pdbx_description
1 polymer ?
#
loop_
_entity_poly.entity_id
_entity_poly.type
_entity_poly.pdbx_seq_one_letter_code
_entity_poly.pdbx_strand_id
1 'polypeptide(L)'
;MDSFKFIMALLFFAVLLFGCNKPNQNAPGYLLGSFEDDYSIQYELNDKVFLQKPSTRFHILKWNIEDQYFIAKNDSLNPYDPKLYTRIDWITFNNMSPFLWGFCLTTYNALTADSAENIDTVDRENPKTGCNGYPFSRMKPIET
;
A
#
# COMPACT_ATOMS: atom_id res chain seq x y z
N MET A 1 50.10 8.53 -42.31
CA MET A 1 49.85 9.46 -41.18
C MET A 1 48.80 10.44 -41.68
N ASP A 2 47.80 10.76 -40.85
CA ASP A 2 46.55 11.48 -41.13
C ASP A 2 45.36 10.57 -41.52
N SER A 3 44.61 9.99 -40.58
CA SER A 3 43.76 10.56 -39.50
C SER A 3 42.41 11.06 -40.03
N PHE A 4 41.36 10.24 -39.91
CA PHE A 4 39.95 10.58 -39.58
C PHE A 4 39.05 9.37 -39.93
N LYS A 5 38.80 8.42 -39.01
CA LYS A 5 37.64 8.40 -38.10
C LYS A 5 36.29 8.71 -38.79
N PHE A 6 35.82 7.78 -39.61
CA PHE A 6 34.44 7.58 -40.06
C PHE A 6 34.35 6.06 -40.31
N ILE A 7 33.57 5.21 -39.65
CA ILE A 7 32.19 5.33 -39.20
C ILE A 7 32.08 4.56 -37.88
N MET A 8 31.47 5.26 -36.95
CA MET A 8 31.19 4.90 -35.58
C MET A 8 30.12 3.80 -35.51
N ALA A 9 30.46 2.71 -34.81
CA ALA A 9 29.59 1.89 -33.97
C ALA A 9 28.10 1.77 -34.35
N LEU A 10 27.76 0.70 -35.08
CA LEU A 10 26.43 0.09 -35.03
C LEU A 10 26.42 -0.99 -33.93
N LEU A 11 26.49 -0.53 -32.68
CA LEU A 11 26.06 -1.35 -31.55
C LEU A 11 24.53 -1.26 -31.50
N PHE A 12 23.87 -2.25 -32.10
CA PHE A 12 22.47 -2.55 -31.83
C PHE A 12 22.35 -2.97 -30.36
N PHE A 13 22.30 -2.00 -29.45
CA PHE A 13 21.93 -2.22 -28.07
C PHE A 13 20.41 -2.38 -28.06
N ALA A 14 19.94 -3.61 -28.28
CA ALA A 14 18.56 -3.99 -28.03
C ALA A 14 18.33 -3.84 -26.51
N VAL A 15 17.86 -2.66 -26.10
CA VAL A 15 17.31 -2.45 -24.75
C VAL A 15 16.07 -3.34 -24.68
N LEU A 16 16.24 -4.53 -24.14
CA LEU A 16 15.14 -5.36 -23.68
C LEU A 16 14.46 -4.59 -22.56
N LEU A 17 13.42 -3.82 -22.90
CA LEU A 17 12.44 -3.32 -21.96
C LEU A 17 11.69 -4.53 -21.39
N PHE A 18 12.33 -5.26 -20.47
CA PHE A 18 11.62 -6.13 -19.56
C PHE A 18 10.83 -5.22 -18.63
N GLY A 19 9.64 -4.81 -19.08
CA GLY A 19 8.58 -4.38 -18.19
C GLY A 19 8.32 -5.56 -17.26
N CYS A 20 8.87 -5.50 -16.05
CA CYS A 20 8.61 -6.50 -15.04
C CYS A 20 7.15 -6.31 -14.60
N ASN A 21 6.22 -6.94 -15.32
CA ASN A 21 4.84 -7.10 -14.86
C ASN A 21 4.90 -7.99 -13.62
N LYS A 22 5.11 -7.39 -12.44
CA LYS A 22 5.05 -8.12 -11.17
C LYS A 22 3.66 -8.76 -11.09
N PRO A 23 3.56 -10.10 -10.96
CA PRO A 23 2.28 -10.77 -10.83
C PRO A 23 1.56 -10.22 -9.61
N ASN A 24 0.23 -10.13 -9.68
CA ASN A 24 -0.58 -9.66 -8.57
C ASN A 24 -0.31 -10.57 -7.36
N GLN A 25 0.26 -10.01 -6.30
CA GLN A 25 0.68 -10.77 -5.12
C GLN A 25 -0.53 -11.06 -4.24
N ASN A 26 -0.60 -12.26 -3.65
CA ASN A 26 -1.62 -12.57 -2.66
C ASN A 26 -1.34 -11.81 -1.35
N ALA A 27 -2.39 -11.48 -0.61
CA ALA A 27 -2.23 -10.81 0.67
C ALA A 27 -1.50 -11.71 1.69
N PRO A 28 -0.68 -11.14 2.59
CA PRO A 28 -0.12 -11.88 3.71
C PRO A 28 -1.24 -12.37 4.64
N GLY A 29 -1.27 -13.67 4.95
CA GLY A 29 -2.36 -14.27 5.71
C GLY A 29 -2.59 -13.65 7.10
N TYR A 30 -1.55 -13.11 7.74
CA TYR A 30 -1.66 -12.44 9.04
C TYR A 30 -2.40 -11.09 9.00
N LEU A 31 -2.56 -10.50 7.81
CA LEU A 31 -3.37 -9.29 7.61
C LEU A 31 -4.84 -9.61 7.38
N LEU A 32 -5.19 -10.86 7.10
CA LEU A 32 -6.56 -11.24 6.76
C LEU A 32 -7.35 -11.60 8.02
N GLY A 33 -8.60 -11.16 8.07
CA GLY A 33 -9.53 -11.46 9.17
C GLY A 33 -10.21 -10.22 9.74
N SER A 34 -10.66 -10.36 10.99
CA SER A 34 -11.36 -9.32 11.74
C SER A 34 -10.43 -8.71 12.79
N PHE A 35 -10.40 -7.39 12.86
CA PHE A 35 -9.49 -6.66 13.73
C PHE A 35 -10.21 -5.52 14.44
N GLU A 36 -9.66 -5.12 15.59
CA GLU A 36 -10.01 -3.89 16.30
C GLU A 36 -8.73 -3.05 16.42
N ASP A 37 -8.85 -1.73 16.21
CA ASP A 37 -7.73 -0.82 16.43
C ASP A 37 -7.65 -0.26 17.86
N ASP A 38 -6.63 0.54 18.13
CA ASP A 38 -6.45 1.22 19.41
C ASP A 38 -7.44 2.36 19.69
N TYR A 39 -8.34 2.65 18.75
CA TYR A 39 -9.48 3.55 18.87
C TYR A 39 -10.82 2.81 18.99
N SER A 40 -10.78 1.49 19.17
CA SER A 40 -11.96 0.61 19.24
C SER A 40 -12.79 0.58 17.94
N ILE A 41 -12.18 0.93 16.81
CA ILE A 41 -12.81 0.80 15.50
C ILE A 41 -12.59 -0.63 15.01
N GLN A 42 -13.65 -1.24 14.47
CA GLN A 42 -13.56 -2.60 13.93
C GLN A 42 -13.33 -2.59 12.43
N TYR A 43 -12.56 -3.57 11.97
CA TYR A 43 -12.19 -3.75 10.58
C TYR A 43 -12.33 -5.20 10.14
N GLU A 44 -12.59 -5.38 8.85
CA GLU A 44 -12.47 -6.67 8.17
C GLU A 44 -11.55 -6.49 6.96
N LEU A 45 -10.54 -7.34 6.85
CA LEU A 45 -9.59 -7.33 5.74
C LEU A 45 -9.56 -8.71 5.07
N ASN A 46 -9.84 -8.73 3.77
CA ASN A 46 -9.63 -9.88 2.90
C ASN A 46 -8.80 -9.45 1.67
N ASP A 47 -8.50 -10.37 0.76
CA ASP A 47 -7.64 -10.09 -0.41
C ASP A 47 -8.13 -8.94 -1.31
N LYS A 48 -9.42 -8.61 -1.26
CA LYS A 48 -10.08 -7.67 -2.17
C LYS A 48 -10.66 -6.44 -1.49
N VAL A 49 -10.85 -6.48 -0.18
CA VAL A 49 -11.57 -5.43 0.53
C VAL A 49 -10.95 -5.19 1.89
N PHE A 50 -10.68 -3.92 2.17
CA PHE A 50 -10.50 -3.42 3.52
C PHE A 50 -11.76 -2.66 3.93
N LEU A 51 -12.46 -3.15 4.95
CA LEU A 51 -13.70 -2.58 5.47
C LEU A 51 -13.42 -1.99 6.85
N GLN A 52 -13.63 -0.69 7.01
CA GLN A 52 -13.74 -0.03 8.29
C GLN A 52 -15.22 0.06 8.68
N LYS A 53 -15.61 -0.60 9.77
CA LYS A 53 -17.01 -0.66 10.19
C LYS A 53 -17.52 0.72 10.64
N PRO A 54 -18.81 1.02 10.42
CA PRO A 54 -19.83 0.10 9.89
C PRO A 54 -19.87 -0.04 8.36
N SER A 55 -19.34 0.90 7.58
CA SER A 55 -19.62 0.92 6.13
C SER A 55 -18.52 1.48 5.22
N THR A 56 -17.43 2.04 5.73
CA THR A 56 -16.37 2.62 4.90
C THR A 56 -15.55 1.51 4.25
N ARG A 57 -15.60 1.40 2.92
CA ARG A 57 -15.03 0.29 2.17
C ARG A 57 -13.98 0.75 1.17
N PHE A 58 -12.87 0.03 1.13
CA PHE A 58 -11.77 0.22 0.19
C PHE A 58 -11.62 -1.07 -0.64
N HIS A 59 -11.84 -0.98 -1.95
CA HIS A 59 -11.71 -2.09 -2.90
C HIS A 59 -10.27 -2.22 -3.35
N ILE A 60 -9.56 -3.23 -2.88
CA ILE A 60 -8.14 -3.44 -3.14
C ILE A 60 -7.91 -3.81 -4.60
N LEU A 61 -7.03 -3.05 -5.25
CA LEU A 61 -6.68 -3.21 -6.66
C LEU A 61 -5.34 -3.93 -6.85
N LYS A 62 -4.38 -3.63 -5.96
CA LYS A 62 -3.00 -4.10 -6.05
C LYS A 62 -2.39 -4.22 -4.67
N TRP A 63 -1.67 -5.31 -4.45
CA TRP A 63 -0.78 -5.51 -3.31
C TRP A 63 0.68 -5.28 -3.73
N ASN A 64 1.46 -4.63 -2.88
CA ASN A 64 2.91 -4.61 -2.94
C ASN A 64 3.45 -5.09 -1.58
N ILE A 65 3.83 -6.37 -1.54
CA ILE A 65 4.26 -7.03 -0.29
C ILE A 65 5.66 -6.60 0.10
N GLU A 66 6.54 -6.36 -0.88
CA GLU A 66 7.93 -5.95 -0.64
C GLU A 66 7.99 -4.61 0.06
N ASP A 67 7.19 -3.65 -0.40
CA ASP A 67 7.15 -2.29 0.15
C ASP A 67 6.05 -2.10 1.21
N GLN A 68 5.34 -3.17 1.56
CA GLN A 68 4.29 -3.19 2.58
C GLN A 68 3.19 -2.14 2.39
N TYR A 69 2.58 -2.08 1.19
CA TYR A 69 1.37 -1.30 0.97
C TYR A 69 0.40 -1.97 0.00
N PHE A 70 -0.84 -1.52 -0.01
CA PHE A 70 -1.80 -1.84 -1.06
C PHE A 70 -2.52 -0.59 -1.54
N ILE A 71 -2.91 -0.62 -2.82
CA ILE A 71 -3.70 0.44 -3.46
C ILE A 71 -5.14 -0.03 -3.53
N ALA A 72 -6.06 0.84 -3.12
CA ALA A 72 -7.48 0.56 -3.13
C ALA A 72 -8.29 1.71 -3.73
N LYS A 73 -9.46 1.39 -4.28
CA LYS A 73 -10.46 2.35 -4.70
C LYS A 73 -11.52 2.51 -3.62
N ASN A 74 -11.79 3.75 -3.23
CA ASN A 74 -12.81 4.07 -2.24
C ASN A 74 -14.18 3.77 -2.82
N ASP A 75 -15.05 3.09 -2.05
CA ASP A 75 -16.41 2.80 -2.49
C ASP A 75 -17.18 4.11 -2.77
N SER A 76 -18.07 4.06 -3.76
CA SER A 76 -18.93 5.19 -4.10
C SER A 76 -19.87 5.64 -2.98
N LEU A 77 -20.13 4.76 -2.01
CA LEU A 77 -20.98 5.00 -0.86
C LEU A 77 -20.20 5.48 0.38
N ASN A 78 -18.86 5.58 0.29
CA ASN A 78 -18.08 6.12 1.40
C ASN A 78 -18.49 7.58 1.67
N PRO A 79 -18.62 7.98 2.95
CA PRO A 79 -19.00 9.35 3.30
C PRO A 79 -17.92 10.38 2.92
N TYR A 80 -16.67 9.94 2.81
CA TYR A 80 -15.51 10.76 2.44
C TYR A 80 -14.77 10.15 1.26
N ASP A 81 -14.26 11.01 0.39
CA ASP A 81 -13.43 10.68 -0.77
C ASP A 81 -13.99 9.54 -1.66
N PRO A 82 -15.30 9.51 -1.96
CA PRO A 82 -15.89 8.41 -2.72
C PRO A 82 -15.31 8.35 -4.14
N LYS A 83 -15.08 7.14 -4.64
CA LYS A 83 -14.53 6.85 -5.98
C LYS A 83 -13.08 7.29 -6.21
N LEU A 84 -12.44 7.93 -5.22
CA LEU A 84 -11.02 8.25 -5.23
C LEU A 84 -10.17 7.03 -4.86
N TYR A 85 -8.86 7.19 -4.87
CA TYR A 85 -7.90 6.12 -4.62
C TYR A 85 -7.12 6.38 -3.34
N THR A 86 -6.91 5.31 -2.59
CA THR A 86 -6.21 5.32 -1.31
C THR A 86 -5.02 4.38 -1.40
N ARG A 87 -3.88 4.82 -0.89
CA ARG A 87 -2.73 3.97 -0.58
C ARG A 87 -2.71 3.71 0.91
N ILE A 88 -2.64 2.43 1.27
CA ILE A 88 -2.62 1.96 2.65
C ILE A 88 -1.30 1.25 2.89
N ASP A 89 -0.41 1.86 3.65
CA ASP A 89 0.85 1.26 4.08
C ASP A 89 0.64 0.54 5.41
N TRP A 90 1.34 -0.58 5.62
CA TRP A 90 1.32 -1.30 6.88
C TRP A 90 2.72 -1.54 7.42
N ILE A 91 2.78 -1.79 8.73
CA ILE A 91 3.95 -2.25 9.45
C ILE A 91 3.59 -3.41 10.36
N THR A 92 4.58 -4.22 10.72
CA THR A 92 4.43 -5.29 11.72
C THR A 92 5.08 -4.87 13.03
N PHE A 93 4.48 -5.23 14.15
CA PHE A 93 5.06 -4.97 15.46
C PHE A 93 5.63 -6.25 16.07
N ASN A 94 6.87 -6.17 16.53
CA ASN A 94 7.47 -7.21 17.36
C ASN A 94 7.16 -6.92 18.83
N ASN A 95 6.74 -7.93 19.59
CA ASN A 95 6.53 -7.83 21.04
C ASN A 95 5.46 -6.83 21.50
N MET A 96 4.42 -6.59 20.69
CA MET A 96 3.31 -5.69 21.02
C MET A 96 1.95 -6.38 21.15
N SER A 97 1.93 -7.69 21.42
CA SER A 97 0.70 -8.45 21.61
C SER A 97 -0.30 -7.72 22.53
N PRO A 98 -1.60 -7.63 22.17
CA PRO A 98 -2.24 -8.29 21.02
C PRO A 98 -2.13 -7.52 19.70
N PHE A 99 -1.48 -6.36 19.67
CA PHE A 99 -1.31 -5.55 18.47
C PHE A 99 -0.12 -6.07 17.64
N LEU A 100 -0.42 -6.73 16.52
CA LEU A 100 0.58 -7.46 15.73
C LEU A 100 1.04 -6.67 14.50
N TRP A 101 0.22 -5.73 14.02
CA TRP A 101 0.50 -4.90 12.87
C TRP A 101 -0.23 -3.56 13.01
N GLY A 102 0.05 -2.60 12.14
CA GLY A 102 -0.69 -1.35 12.07
C GLY A 102 -0.70 -0.78 10.66
N PHE A 103 -1.66 0.11 10.39
CA PHE A 103 -1.82 0.71 9.07
C PHE A 103 -1.82 2.23 9.10
N CYS A 104 -1.53 2.81 7.94
CA CYS A 104 -1.62 4.23 7.66
C CYS A 104 -2.37 4.45 6.34
N LEU A 105 -3.34 5.36 6.31
CA LEU A 105 -3.89 5.89 5.06
C LEU A 105 -2.95 6.98 4.55
N THR A 106 -1.91 6.59 3.84
CA THR A 106 -0.82 7.50 3.43
C THR A 106 -1.30 8.52 2.41
N THR A 107 -2.11 8.07 1.46
CA THR A 107 -2.92 8.92 0.58
C THR A 107 -4.35 8.41 0.62
N TYR A 108 -5.33 9.29 0.73
CA TYR A 108 -6.75 8.91 0.89
C TYR A 108 -7.68 9.48 -0.21
N ASN A 109 -7.17 10.37 -1.05
CA ASN A 109 -7.97 11.14 -2.01
C ASN A 109 -7.31 11.32 -3.38
N ALA A 110 -6.47 10.37 -3.80
CA ALA A 110 -5.83 10.43 -5.11
C ALA A 110 -6.85 10.27 -6.26
N LEU A 111 -6.61 10.96 -7.39
CA LEU A 111 -7.51 10.92 -8.56
C LEU A 111 -7.35 9.63 -9.38
N THR A 112 -6.18 9.01 -9.33
CA THR A 112 -5.88 7.74 -10.01
C THR A 112 -5.11 6.79 -9.09
N ALA A 113 -5.17 5.49 -9.38
CA ALA A 113 -4.38 4.48 -8.68
C ALA A 113 -2.87 4.79 -8.77
N ASP A 114 -2.39 5.20 -9.94
CA ASP A 114 -0.99 5.57 -10.14
C ASP A 114 -0.60 6.79 -9.30
N SER A 115 -1.48 7.79 -9.15
CA SER A 115 -1.21 8.94 -8.28
C SER A 115 -1.25 8.58 -6.79
N ALA A 116 -2.02 7.56 -6.40
CA ALA A 116 -2.02 7.05 -5.03
C ALA A 116 -0.70 6.31 -4.73
N GLU A 117 -0.10 5.67 -5.72
CA GLU A 117 1.14 4.91 -5.56
C GLU A 117 2.38 5.82 -5.53
N ASN A 118 2.42 6.84 -6.38
CA ASN A 118 3.57 7.74 -6.57
C ASN A 118 3.63 8.92 -5.57
N ILE A 119 3.61 8.63 -4.27
CA ILE A 119 3.66 9.61 -3.18
C ILE A 119 4.72 9.24 -2.14
N ASP A 120 5.06 10.21 -1.28
CA ASP A 120 6.03 10.05 -0.19
C ASP A 120 5.65 8.89 0.73
N THR A 121 6.63 8.05 1.01
CA THR A 121 6.48 6.86 1.85
C THR A 121 6.33 7.23 3.32
N VAL A 122 5.57 6.42 4.07
CA VAL A 122 5.48 6.53 5.55
C VAL A 122 6.81 6.23 6.25
N ASP A 123 7.03 6.84 7.41
CA ASP A 123 8.17 6.54 8.28
C ASP A 123 7.85 5.31 9.15
N ARG A 124 8.41 4.16 8.76
CA ARG A 124 8.16 2.87 9.42
C ARG A 124 8.97 2.70 10.71
N GLU A 125 10.07 3.44 10.85
CA GLU A 125 10.96 3.37 12.01
C GLU A 125 10.39 4.14 13.20
N ASN A 126 9.54 5.13 12.94
CA ASN A 126 8.88 5.94 13.97
C ASN A 126 7.36 5.77 13.94
N PRO A 127 6.81 4.60 14.27
CA PRO A 127 5.39 4.28 14.07
C PRO A 127 4.40 5.10 14.92
N LYS A 128 4.89 5.90 15.88
CA LYS A 128 4.09 6.85 16.66
C LYS A 128 3.83 8.17 15.94
N THR A 129 4.61 8.48 14.91
CA THR A 129 4.53 9.76 14.17
C THR A 129 4.65 9.57 12.65
N GLY A 130 4.94 8.36 12.19
CA GLY A 130 5.30 8.09 10.80
C GLY A 130 4.14 8.01 9.82
N CYS A 131 2.90 8.07 10.29
CA CYS A 131 1.73 8.22 9.45
C CYS A 131 1.35 9.70 9.32
N ASN A 132 2.05 10.45 8.45
CA ASN A 132 1.79 11.89 8.23
C ASN A 132 1.79 12.73 9.52
N GLY A 133 2.69 12.41 10.47
CA GLY A 133 2.78 13.06 11.79
C GLY A 133 1.96 12.38 12.89
N TYR A 134 1.17 11.36 12.55
CA TYR A 134 0.31 10.60 13.48
C TYR A 134 0.83 9.17 13.69
N PRO A 135 0.35 8.48 14.74
CA PRO A 135 0.59 7.05 14.91
C PRO A 135 -0.05 6.23 13.78
N PHE A 136 0.56 5.09 13.47
CA PHE A 136 -0.15 4.03 12.77
C PHE A 136 -1.31 3.53 13.63
N SER A 137 -2.47 3.29 13.03
CA SER A 137 -3.59 2.62 13.70
C SER A 137 -3.20 1.17 13.96
N ARG A 138 -3.15 0.77 15.23
CA ARG A 138 -2.58 -0.53 15.65
C ARG A 138 -3.67 -1.56 15.70
N MET A 139 -3.46 -2.69 15.04
CA MET A 139 -4.46 -3.71 14.80
C MET A 139 -4.22 -4.94 15.67
N LYS A 140 -5.23 -5.32 16.45
CA LYS A 140 -5.29 -6.61 17.15
C LYS A 140 -6.42 -7.46 16.54
N PRO A 141 -6.26 -8.79 16.45
CA PRO A 141 -7.35 -9.65 16.01
C PRO A 141 -8.51 -9.58 17.01
N ILE A 142 -9.74 -9.66 16.50
CA ILE A 142 -10.92 -9.91 17.34
C ILE A 142 -10.98 -11.42 17.54
N GLU A 143 -10.85 -11.88 18.79
CA GLU A 143 -11.10 -13.29 19.11
C GLU A 143 -12.57 -13.62 18.81
N THR A 144 -12.81 -14.60 17.94
CA THR A 144 -14.13 -15.18 17.65
C THR A 144 -14.44 -16.32 18.60
#